data_AF-A0A396Q133-F1
#
_entry.id   AF-A0A396Q133-F1
#
_cell.length_a   1.000
_cell.length_b   1.000
_cell.length_c   1.000
_cell.angle_alpha   90.00
_cell.angle_beta   90.00
_cell.angle_gamma   90.00
#
_symmetry.space_group_name_H-M   'P 1'
#
loop_
_entity.id
_entity.type
_entity.pdbx_description
1 polymer ?
#
loop_
_entity_poly.entity_id
_entity_poly.type
_entity_poly.pdbx_seq_one_letter_code
_entity_poly.pdbx_strand_id
1 'polypeptide(L)' 'MADKEQSSEIKTVTDLLDEIEDENLYQALLTVDRRTLQIVLLKMQGYSTKEIAPLVHLTTGAIYARLDHLRKKLQKIL' A
#
# COMPACT_ATOMS: atom_id res chain seq x y z
N MET A 1 5.24 25.11 13.88
CA MET A 1 5.13 24.24 12.70
C MET A 1 4.16 23.15 13.08
N ALA A 2 3.04 23.07 12.36
CA ALA A 2 1.84 22.34 12.77
C ALA A 2 2.10 20.83 12.93
N ASP A 3 1.56 20.31 14.02
CA ASP A 3 1.23 18.92 14.33
C ASP A 3 1.48 17.90 13.22
N LYS A 4 2.57 17.13 13.37
CA LYS A 4 2.57 15.74 12.93
C LYS A 4 1.72 14.97 13.94
N GLU A 5 0.40 15.05 13.77
CA GLU A 5 -0.50 14.12 14.46
C GLU A 5 -0.02 12.70 14.15
N GLN A 6 0.12 11.93 15.22
CA GLN A 6 0.67 10.60 15.29
C GLN A 6 0.06 9.70 14.21
N SER A 7 0.76 9.57 13.08
CA SER A 7 0.64 8.35 12.29
C SER A 7 1.33 7.30 13.14
N SER A 8 0.54 6.54 13.91
CA SER A 8 0.96 5.27 14.49
C SER A 8 1.89 4.60 13.48
N GLU A 9 3.09 4.24 13.92
CA GLU A 9 4.17 3.85 13.02
C GLU A 9 3.78 2.57 12.27
N ILE A 10 3.04 2.67 11.16
CA ILE A 10 2.73 1.53 10.30
C ILE A 10 4.05 1.14 9.64
N LYS A 11 4.77 0.23 10.29
CA LYS A 11 6.10 -0.23 9.88
C LYS A 11 5.97 -1.42 8.94
N THR A 12 4.91 -2.21 9.07
CA THR A 12 4.74 -3.46 8.33
C THR A 12 3.39 -3.53 7.61
N VAL A 13 3.32 -4.45 6.64
CA VAL A 13 2.07 -4.76 5.92
C VAL A 13 1.02 -5.34 6.86
N THR A 14 1.42 -6.01 7.93
CA THR A 14 0.50 -6.57 8.92
C THR A 14 -0.14 -5.45 9.72
N ASP A 15 0.66 -4.51 10.24
CA ASP A 15 0.13 -3.34 10.95
C ASP A 15 -0.86 -2.55 10.08
N LEU A 16 -0.57 -2.44 8.76
CA LEU A 16 -1.47 -1.77 7.83
C LEU A 16 -2.84 -2.46 7.74
N LEU A 17 -2.86 -3.80 7.75
CA LEU A 17 -4.09 -4.58 7.65
C LEU A 17 -4.86 -4.60 8.97
N ASP A 18 -4.16 -4.59 10.11
CA ASP A 18 -4.76 -4.62 11.44
C ASP A 18 -5.51 -3.31 11.78
N GLU A 19 -5.12 -2.18 11.16
CA GLU A 19 -5.78 -0.88 11.31
C GLU A 19 -7.04 -0.72 10.44
N ILE A 20 -7.38 -1.71 9.59
CA ILE A 20 -8.53 -1.63 8.69
C ILE A 20 -9.79 -2.14 9.39
N GLU A 21 -10.70 -1.21 9.71
CA GLU A 21 -11.99 -1.55 10.32
C GLU A 21 -13.03 -2.07 9.30
N ASP A 22 -12.92 -1.66 8.02
CA ASP A 22 -13.87 -2.07 6.99
C ASP A 22 -13.57 -3.51 6.52
N GLU A 23 -14.48 -4.43 6.83
CA GLU A 23 -14.33 -5.85 6.51
C GLU A 23 -14.20 -6.11 5.01
N ASN A 24 -14.94 -5.38 4.16
CA ASN A 24 -14.89 -5.57 2.71
C ASN A 24 -13.52 -5.14 2.14
N LEU A 25 -12.98 -4.02 2.64
CA LEU A 25 -11.66 -3.52 2.30
C LEU A 25 -10.56 -4.46 2.80
N TYR A 26 -10.69 -4.96 4.03
CA TYR A 26 -9.75 -5.92 4.60
C TYR A 26 -9.70 -7.22 3.76
N GLN A 27 -10.86 -7.80 3.42
CA GLN A 27 -10.95 -8.98 2.55
C GLN A 27 -10.39 -8.72 1.14
N ALA A 28 -10.64 -7.52 0.60
CA ALA A 28 -10.10 -7.10 -0.69
C ALA A 28 -8.57 -7.07 -0.70
N LEU A 29 -7.97 -6.57 0.38
CA LEU A 29 -6.52 -6.44 0.53
C LEU A 29 -5.85 -7.75 0.92
N LEU A 30 -6.53 -8.64 1.67
CA LEU A 30 -6.05 -10.00 1.93
C LEU A 30 -5.82 -10.81 0.65
N THR A 31 -6.62 -10.54 -0.38
CA THR A 31 -6.49 -11.19 -1.70
C THR A 31 -5.52 -10.47 -2.64
N VAL A 32 -4.78 -9.46 -2.16
CA VAL A 32 -3.70 -8.78 -2.88
C VAL A 32 -2.36 -9.39 -2.48
N ASP A 33 -1.44 -9.54 -3.42
CA ASP A 33 -0.14 -10.10 -3.10
C ASP A 33 0.66 -9.18 -2.16
N ARG A 34 1.39 -9.79 -1.23
CA ARG A 34 2.17 -9.08 -0.19
C ARG A 34 3.12 -8.02 -0.74
N ARG A 35 3.68 -8.23 -1.95
CA ARG A 35 4.60 -7.27 -2.56
C ARG A 35 3.87 -6.03 -3.06
N THR A 36 2.65 -6.17 -3.59
CA THR A 36 1.79 -5.01 -3.92
C THR A 36 1.39 -4.24 -2.66
N LEU A 37 1.05 -4.92 -1.56
CA LEU A 37 0.78 -4.26 -0.28
C LEU A 37 2.02 -3.51 0.25
N GLN A 38 3.21 -4.10 0.11
CA GLN A 38 4.47 -3.44 0.49
C GLN A 38 4.75 -2.17 -0.33
N ILE A 39 4.44 -2.19 -1.63
CA ILE A 39 4.54 -1.00 -2.49
C ILE A 39 3.63 0.12 -1.98
N VAL A 40 2.38 -0.21 -1.63
CA VAL A 40 1.40 0.76 -1.12
C VAL A 40 1.88 1.36 0.21
N LEU A 41 2.36 0.50 1.12
CA LEU A 41 2.89 0.93 2.41
C LEU A 41 4.05 1.92 2.24
N LEU A 42 5.05 1.58 1.42
CA LEU A 42 6.16 2.49 1.12
C LEU A 42 5.67 3.79 0.47
N LYS A 43 4.67 3.71 -0.40
CA LYS A 43 4.10 4.91 -1.03
C LYS A 43 3.40 5.82 -0.02
N MET A 44 2.69 5.26 0.97
CA MET A 44 2.07 6.00 2.06
C MET A 44 3.11 6.63 3.01
N GLN A 45 4.24 5.96 3.21
CA GLN A 45 5.39 6.48 3.95
C GLN A 45 6.16 7.60 3.21
N GLY A 46 5.75 7.95 1.99
CA GLY A 46 6.31 9.06 1.22
C GLY A 46 7.37 8.67 0.19
N TYR A 47 7.68 7.38 0.02
CA TYR A 47 8.66 6.95 -0.98
C TYR A 47 8.13 7.16 -2.41
N SER A 48 9.02 7.61 -3.29
CA SER A 48 8.72 7.69 -4.73
C SER A 48 8.78 6.30 -5.39
N THR A 49 8.14 6.15 -6.54
CA THR A 49 8.20 4.89 -7.31
C THR A 49 9.61 4.53 -7.75
N LYS A 50 10.48 5.54 -7.92
CA LYS A 50 11.90 5.36 -8.24
C LYS A 50 12.69 4.81 -7.06
N GLU A 51 12.38 5.23 -5.84
CA GLU A 51 12.99 4.72 -4.60
C GLU A 51 12.44 3.34 -4.22
N ILE A 52 11.17 3.07 -4.51
CA ILE A 52 10.54 1.76 -4.24
C ILE A 52 11.11 0.68 -5.17
N ALA A 53 11.33 1.00 -6.45
CA ALA A 53 11.85 0.06 -7.46
C ALA A 53 13.02 -0.82 -6.99
N PRO A 54 14.13 -0.26 -6.48
CA PRO A 54 15.24 -1.07 -5.96
C PRO A 54 14.89 -1.84 -4.68
N LEU A 55 14.03 -1.31 -3.81
CA LEU A 55 13.64 -1.95 -2.54
C LEU A 55 12.79 -3.22 -2.75
N VAL A 56 11.92 -3.21 -3.76
CA VAL A 56 11.04 -4.35 -4.08
C VAL A 56 11.52 -5.14 -5.29
N HIS A 57 12.70 -4.85 -5.83
CA HIS A 57 13.27 -5.49 -7.02
C HIS A 57 12.30 -5.56 -8.21
N LEU A 58 11.66 -4.43 -8.53
CA LEU A 58 10.76 -4.29 -9.67
C LEU A 58 11.10 -3.06 -10.49
N THR A 59 10.72 -3.05 -11.76
CA THR A 59 10.77 -1.83 -12.57
C THR A 59 9.68 -0.86 -12.14
N THR A 60 9.90 0.43 -12.38
CA THR A 60 8.89 1.47 -12.11
C THR A 60 7.58 1.21 -12.87
N GLY A 61 7.66 0.73 -14.12
CA GLY A 61 6.49 0.32 -14.91
C GLY A 61 5.68 -0.80 -14.26
N ALA A 62 6.36 -1.83 -13.73
CA ALA A 62 5.69 -2.92 -13.02
C ALA A 62 5.01 -2.44 -11.71
N ILE A 63 5.63 -1.47 -11.02
CA ILE A 63 5.02 -0.81 -9.86
C ILE A 63 3.75 -0.06 -10.25
N TYR A 64 3.78 0.74 -11.33
CA TYR A 64 2.59 1.45 -11.81
C TYR A 64 1.46 0.50 -12.20
N ALA A 65 1.78 -0.60 -12.90
CA ALA A 65 0.77 -1.60 -13.26
C ALA A 65 0.11 -2.22 -12.02
N ARG A 66 0.89 -2.60 -11.01
CA ARG A 66 0.37 -3.15 -9.74
C ARG A 66 -0.55 -2.16 -9.01
N LEU A 67 -0.16 -0.87 -8.96
CA LEU A 67 -0.99 0.18 -8.39
C LEU A 67 -2.30 0.40 -9.17
N ASP A 68 -2.25 0.34 -10.51
CA ASP A 68 -3.45 0.45 -11.36
C ASP A 68 -4.41 -0.74 -11.15
N HIS A 69 -3.88 -1.96 -11.12
CA HIS A 69 -4.67 -3.16 -10.82
C HIS A 69 -5.32 -3.09 -9.44
N LEU A 70 -4.57 -2.64 -8.42
CA LEU A 70 -5.10 -2.44 -7.08
C LEU A 70 -6.24 -1.41 -7.08
N ARG A 71 -6.04 -0.25 -7.72
CA ARG A 71 -7.06 0.79 -7.83
C ARG A 71 -8.35 0.26 -8.47
N LYS A 72 -8.23 -0.48 -9.57
CA LYS A 72 -9.38 -1.12 -10.25
C LYS A 72 -10.09 -2.14 -9.37
N LYS A 73 -9.38 -2.82 -8.48
CA LYS A 73 -9.95 -3.77 -7.55
C LYS A 73 -10.74 -3.07 -6.45
N LEU A 74 -10.17 -2.01 -5.86
CA LEU A 74 -10.83 -1.22 -4.82
C LEU A 74 -12.07 -0.49 -5.34
N GLN A 75 -12.04 0.02 -6.57
CA GLN A 75 -13.19 0.66 -7.23
C GLN A 75 -14.40 -0.28 -7.45
N LYS A 76 -14.23 -1.60 -7.32
CA LYS A 76 -15.35 -2.55 -7.43
C LYS A 76 -16.06 -2.79 -6.11
N ILE A 77 -15.47 -2.32 -5.01
CA ILE A 77 -15.84 -2.68 -3.63
C ILE A 77 -16.29 -1.44 -2.85
N LEU A 78 -15.69 -0.29 -3.15
CA LEU A 78 -16.14 1.06 -2.75
C LEU A 78 -17.13 1.62 -3.76
#